data_AF-A0A453I8K4-F1
#
_entry.id   AF-A0A453I8K4-F1
#
_cell.length_a   1.000
_cell.length_b   1.000
_cell.length_c   1.000
_cell.angle_alpha   90.00
_cell.angle_beta   90.00
_cell.angle_gamma   90.00
#
_symmetry.space_group_name_H-M   'P 1'
#
loop_
_entity.id
_entity.type
_entity.pdbx_description
1 polymer ?
#
loop_
_entity_poly.entity_id
_entity_poly.type
_entity_poly.pdbx_seq_one_letter_code
_entity_poly.pdbx_strand_id
1 'polypeptide(L)'
;MLRRTAMGTYVIAKVNKQDESTYLLLNGMGATPEGNVPFLDLFDINTGSKERIWESDKEKYFETVVALMSDKIDGDLPLDQLKILTSKESKTENTQYYLQIWPEKKQVQITNFPHPYPQLASLYKEMIRYQRKDGVQLTAKLYLPPGYDQSKDGPLPCLVWSYPGEFKSKDAAGQVRGSPNEFSGIGATSPLLWLARGFAILSGPTIPIVGEGDVEAND
;
A
#
# COMPACT_ATOMS: atom_id res chain seq x y z
N MET A 1 12.06 -1.52 -12.70
CA MET A 1 12.78 -1.95 -11.48
C MET A 1 14.29 -1.88 -11.72
N LEU A 2 15.08 -1.55 -10.70
CA LEU A 2 16.54 -1.46 -10.80
C LEU A 2 17.21 -2.67 -10.15
N ARG A 3 18.42 -2.99 -10.60
CA ARG A 3 19.31 -4.00 -10.00
C ARG A 3 20.73 -3.48 -9.90
N ARG A 4 21.54 -4.05 -9.02
CA ARG A 4 22.97 -3.72 -8.94
C ARG A 4 23.79 -4.62 -9.86
N THR A 5 24.85 -4.07 -10.45
CA THR A 5 25.90 -4.85 -11.15
C THR A 5 26.94 -5.37 -10.13
N ALA A 6 27.86 -6.23 -10.54
CA ALA A 6 29.00 -6.63 -9.69
C ALA A 6 29.83 -5.42 -9.16
N MET A 7 29.92 -4.34 -9.94
CA MET A 7 30.56 -3.08 -9.52
C MET A 7 29.70 -2.17 -8.63
N GLY A 8 28.51 -2.62 -8.20
CA GLY A 8 27.61 -1.86 -7.32
C GLY A 8 26.81 -0.73 -7.99
N THR A 9 26.87 -0.59 -9.32
CA THR A 9 26.10 0.42 -10.07
C THR A 9 24.67 -0.05 -10.28
N TYR A 10 23.70 0.87 -10.19
CA TYR A 10 22.31 0.56 -10.50
C TYR A 10 22.05 0.60 -12.01
N VAL A 11 21.42 -0.45 -12.53
CA VAL A 11 20.97 -0.57 -13.91
C VAL A 11 19.51 -1.02 -13.95
N ILE A 12 18.84 -0.81 -15.08
CA ILE A 12 17.50 -1.38 -15.29
C ILE A 12 17.61 -2.90 -15.28
N ALA A 13 16.74 -3.56 -14.52
CA ALA A 13 16.71 -5.01 -14.46
C ALA A 13 16.16 -5.57 -15.78
N LYS A 14 17.06 -6.14 -16.59
CA LYS A 14 16.76 -6.92 -17.78
C LYS A 14 16.62 -8.39 -17.41
N VAL A 15 15.64 -9.05 -18.00
CA VAL A 15 15.33 -10.46 -17.79
C VAL A 15 15.21 -11.17 -19.12
N ASN A 16 15.85 -12.34 -19.25
CA ASN A 16 15.76 -13.16 -20.45
C ASN A 16 14.92 -14.41 -20.19
N LYS A 17 14.07 -14.76 -21.15
CA LYS A 17 13.39 -16.05 -21.21
C LYS A 17 14.28 -17.09 -21.87
N GLN A 18 13.84 -18.36 -21.86
CA GLN A 18 14.58 -19.48 -22.47
C GLN A 18 14.74 -19.35 -23.99
N ASP A 19 13.90 -18.55 -24.65
CA ASP A 19 13.97 -18.23 -26.08
C ASP A 19 14.90 -17.03 -26.40
N GLU A 20 15.73 -16.63 -25.43
CA GLU A 20 16.66 -15.48 -25.50
C GLU A 20 15.97 -14.12 -25.67
N SER A 21 14.64 -14.05 -25.58
CA SER A 21 13.94 -12.75 -25.60
C SER A 21 14.18 -11.97 -24.31
N THR A 22 14.58 -10.70 -24.45
CA THR A 22 14.90 -9.79 -23.34
C THR A 22 13.73 -8.86 -23.02
N TYR A 23 13.40 -8.77 -21.74
CA TYR A 23 12.36 -7.91 -21.19
C TYR A 23 12.91 -7.03 -20.07
N LEU A 24 12.22 -5.93 -19.79
CA LEU A 24 12.45 -5.13 -18.58
C LEU A 24 11.48 -5.58 -17.48
N LEU A 25 11.96 -5.65 -16.23
CA LEU A 25 11.07 -5.81 -15.08
C LEU A 25 10.41 -4.48 -14.71
N LEU A 26 9.09 -4.43 -14.77
CA LEU A 26 8.28 -3.29 -14.34
C LEU A 26 7.46 -3.67 -13.11
N ASN A 27 7.49 -2.83 -12.10
CA ASN A 27 6.61 -2.94 -10.95
C ASN A 27 5.84 -1.63 -10.77
N GLY A 28 4.63 -1.73 -10.22
CA GLY A 28 3.77 -0.58 -9.99
C GLY A 28 2.74 -0.87 -8.90
N MET A 29 2.08 0.20 -8.42
CA MET A 29 1.05 0.11 -7.38
C MET A 29 -0.29 -0.45 -7.86
N GLY A 30 -0.54 -0.44 -9.18
CA GLY A 30 -1.77 -0.93 -9.79
C GLY A 30 -3.03 -0.33 -9.18
N ALA A 31 -3.15 1.00 -9.19
CA ALA A 31 -4.33 1.68 -8.64
C ALA A 31 -5.61 1.28 -9.38
N THR A 32 -6.62 0.82 -8.63
CA THR A 32 -7.98 0.52 -9.10
C THR A 32 -9.01 1.32 -8.28
N PRO A 33 -10.29 1.37 -8.69
CA PRO A 33 -11.35 1.98 -7.88
C PRO A 33 -11.49 1.37 -6.47
N GLU A 34 -11.13 0.09 -6.31
CA GLU A 34 -11.20 -0.67 -5.05
C GLU A 34 -9.93 -0.53 -4.19
N GLY A 35 -8.85 0.01 -4.74
CA GLY A 35 -7.57 0.25 -4.06
C GLY A 35 -6.36 -0.17 -4.89
N ASN A 36 -5.17 -0.09 -4.29
CA ASN A 36 -3.94 -0.51 -4.94
C ASN A 36 -3.83 -2.04 -5.03
N VAL A 37 -3.53 -2.54 -6.23
CA VAL A 37 -3.16 -3.93 -6.51
C VAL A 37 -1.76 -3.97 -7.14
N PRO A 38 -0.70 -3.99 -6.32
CA PRO A 38 0.67 -3.97 -6.84
C PRO A 38 0.97 -5.16 -7.73
N PHE A 39 1.89 -4.96 -8.68
CA PHE A 39 2.20 -5.98 -9.68
C PHE A 39 3.67 -5.98 -10.10
N LEU A 40 4.04 -7.05 -10.81
CA LEU A 40 5.30 -7.21 -11.53
C LEU A 40 5.02 -7.73 -12.94
N ASP A 41 5.44 -6.98 -13.94
CA ASP A 41 5.32 -7.28 -15.36
C ASP A 41 6.69 -7.47 -16.01
N LEU A 42 6.73 -8.31 -17.04
CA LEU A 42 7.74 -8.28 -18.08
C LEU A 42 7.29 -7.29 -19.17
N PHE A 43 8.17 -6.39 -19.57
CA PHE A 43 7.90 -5.41 -20.62
C PHE A 43 8.87 -5.57 -21.78
N ASP A 44 8.31 -5.79 -22.96
CA ASP A 44 9.07 -5.81 -24.21
C ASP A 44 9.17 -4.38 -24.76
N ILE A 45 10.40 -3.86 -24.83
CA ILE A 45 10.65 -2.49 -25.31
C ILE A 45 10.43 -2.33 -26.81
N ASN A 46 10.55 -3.40 -27.59
CA ASN A 46 10.43 -3.35 -29.05
C ASN A 46 8.96 -3.30 -29.46
N THR A 47 8.10 -4.06 -28.77
CA THR A 47 6.66 -4.15 -29.10
C THR A 47 5.78 -3.30 -28.19
N GLY A 48 6.28 -2.89 -27.02
CA GLY A 48 5.48 -2.25 -25.96
C GLY A 48 4.57 -3.21 -25.20
N SER A 49 4.66 -4.52 -25.48
CA SER A 49 3.83 -5.55 -24.86
C SER A 49 4.20 -5.77 -23.39
N LYS A 50 3.21 -6.12 -22.58
CA LYS A 50 3.36 -6.41 -21.14
C LYS A 50 2.83 -7.79 -20.82
N GLU A 51 3.56 -8.53 -19.99
CA GLU A 51 3.13 -9.80 -19.44
C GLU A 51 3.18 -9.76 -17.91
N ARG A 52 2.05 -10.00 -17.28
CA ARG A 52 1.93 -10.07 -15.81
C ARG A 52 2.55 -11.37 -15.29
N ILE A 53 3.60 -11.26 -14.47
CA ILE A 53 4.25 -12.45 -13.88
C ILE A 53 3.93 -12.64 -12.39
N TRP A 54 3.57 -11.56 -11.69
CA TRP A 54 3.10 -11.57 -10.30
C TRP A 54 2.15 -10.39 -10.03
N GLU A 55 1.12 -10.60 -9.21
CA GLU A 55 0.13 -9.59 -8.79
C GLU A 55 -0.18 -9.83 -7.30
N SER A 56 -0.41 -8.75 -6.55
CA SER A 56 -0.91 -8.81 -5.18
C SER A 56 -2.29 -9.46 -5.14
N ASP A 57 -2.56 -10.17 -4.04
CA ASP A 57 -3.92 -10.55 -3.66
C ASP A 57 -4.83 -9.31 -3.62
N LYS A 58 -6.07 -9.45 -4.11
CA LYS A 58 -7.03 -8.34 -4.22
C LYS A 58 -8.02 -8.29 -3.06
N GLU A 59 -8.14 -9.38 -2.30
CA GLU A 59 -9.26 -9.58 -1.37
C GLU A 59 -8.83 -9.40 0.08
N LYS A 60 -7.77 -10.08 0.50
CA LYS A 60 -7.33 -10.15 1.89
C LYS A 60 -6.04 -9.40 2.16
N TYR A 61 -5.05 -9.51 1.27
CA TYR A 61 -3.71 -9.00 1.55
C TYR A 61 -3.39 -7.76 0.74
N PHE A 62 -2.44 -6.99 1.25
CA PHE A 62 -1.72 -5.99 0.50
C PHE A 62 -0.26 -6.44 0.42
N GLU A 63 0.19 -6.73 -0.80
CA GLU A 63 1.55 -7.19 -1.07
C GLU A 63 2.27 -6.20 -1.98
N THR A 64 3.54 -5.91 -1.69
CA THR A 64 4.35 -5.03 -2.54
C THR A 64 5.68 -5.67 -2.92
N VAL A 65 6.19 -5.32 -4.09
CA VAL A 65 7.57 -5.67 -4.50
C VAL A 65 8.54 -4.76 -3.75
N VAL A 66 9.34 -5.35 -2.85
CA VAL A 66 10.29 -4.63 -2.01
C VAL A 66 11.64 -4.52 -2.70
N ALA A 67 12.17 -5.65 -3.20
CA ALA A 67 13.50 -5.70 -3.81
C ALA A 67 13.66 -6.86 -4.78
N LEU A 68 14.58 -6.70 -5.72
CA LEU A 68 15.07 -7.78 -6.57
C LEU A 68 16.21 -8.47 -5.80
N MET A 69 16.07 -9.77 -5.56
CA MET A 69 17.02 -10.55 -4.78
C MET A 69 18.01 -11.32 -5.66
N SER A 70 17.67 -11.53 -6.94
CA SER A 70 18.55 -12.12 -7.93
C SER A 70 19.37 -11.06 -8.67
N ASP A 71 20.08 -10.22 -7.92
CA ASP A 71 20.78 -9.05 -8.48
C ASP A 71 22.30 -9.26 -8.67
N LYS A 72 22.87 -10.39 -8.26
CA LYS A 72 24.33 -10.64 -8.30
C LYS A 72 24.91 -11.26 -9.58
N ILE A 73 24.11 -11.44 -10.62
CA ILE A 73 24.55 -12.07 -11.89
C ILE A 73 25.09 -11.00 -12.85
N ASP A 74 26.21 -11.25 -13.52
CA ASP A 74 26.66 -10.38 -14.61
C ASP A 74 25.81 -10.61 -15.87
N GLY A 75 25.31 -9.53 -16.47
CA GLY A 75 24.41 -9.58 -17.62
C GLY A 75 22.92 -9.68 -17.27
N ASP A 76 22.12 -10.11 -18.24
CA ASP A 76 20.67 -10.23 -18.09
C ASP A 76 20.30 -11.39 -17.15
N LEU A 77 19.24 -11.21 -16.36
CA LEU A 77 18.80 -12.20 -15.38
C LEU A 77 17.92 -13.27 -16.06
N PRO A 78 18.25 -14.56 -16.02
CA PRO A 78 17.33 -15.61 -16.46
C PRO A 78 16.03 -15.58 -15.63
N LEU A 79 14.88 -15.63 -16.30
CA LEU A 79 13.57 -15.56 -15.62
C LEU A 79 13.37 -16.72 -14.62
N ASP A 80 13.88 -17.90 -14.92
CA ASP A 80 13.86 -19.09 -14.06
C ASP A 80 14.77 -18.96 -12.83
N GLN A 81 15.59 -17.92 -12.75
CA GLN A 81 16.41 -17.59 -11.58
C GLN A 81 15.89 -16.36 -10.85
N LEU A 82 14.77 -15.78 -11.28
CA LEU A 82 14.18 -14.59 -10.68
C LEU A 82 13.76 -14.86 -9.23
N LYS A 83 14.24 -14.01 -8.32
CA LYS A 83 13.83 -13.97 -6.92
C LYS A 83 13.49 -12.55 -6.53
N ILE A 84 12.31 -12.37 -5.97
CA ILE A 84 11.79 -11.07 -5.55
C ILE A 84 11.45 -11.14 -4.06
N LEU A 85 11.88 -10.15 -3.29
CA LEU A 85 11.39 -9.95 -1.94
C LEU A 85 10.06 -9.19 -2.04
N THR A 86 9.00 -9.75 -1.48
CA THR A 86 7.71 -9.07 -1.31
C THR A 86 7.43 -8.82 0.16
N SER A 87 6.78 -7.69 0.44
CA SER A 87 6.07 -7.52 1.71
C SER A 87 4.66 -8.09 1.56
N LYS A 88 4.07 -8.53 2.66
CA LYS A 88 2.68 -9.00 2.74
C LYS A 88 2.11 -8.66 4.10
N GLU A 89 0.95 -8.02 4.08
CA GLU A 89 0.20 -7.62 5.26
C GLU A 89 -1.30 -7.68 5.01
N SER A 90 -2.08 -7.55 6.07
CA SER A 90 -3.53 -7.39 5.99
C SER A 90 -4.00 -6.32 6.98
N LYS A 91 -5.31 -6.06 7.03
CA LYS A 91 -5.90 -5.14 8.02
C LYS A 91 -5.50 -5.48 9.46
N THR A 92 -5.24 -6.75 9.75
CA THR A 92 -5.00 -7.29 11.11
C THR A 92 -3.64 -7.97 11.26
N GLU A 93 -2.96 -8.29 10.17
CA GLU A 93 -1.65 -8.97 10.19
C GLU A 93 -0.57 -7.95 9.80
N ASN A 94 0.39 -7.72 10.71
CA ASN A 94 1.50 -6.81 10.45
C ASN A 94 2.41 -7.33 9.33
N THR A 95 3.12 -6.41 8.68
CA THR A 95 4.01 -6.70 7.55
C THR A 95 4.98 -7.84 7.84
N GLN A 96 4.87 -8.89 7.03
CA GLN A 96 5.84 -9.96 6.92
C GLN A 96 6.52 -9.91 5.54
N TYR A 97 7.69 -10.51 5.43
CA TYR A 97 8.46 -10.56 4.20
C TYR A 97 8.55 -11.97 3.66
N TYR A 98 8.41 -12.08 2.35
CA TYR A 98 8.41 -13.33 1.61
C TYR A 98 9.35 -13.25 0.42
N LEU A 99 9.99 -14.36 0.09
CA LEU A 99 10.72 -14.54 -1.16
C LEU A 99 9.81 -15.24 -2.17
N GLN A 100 9.57 -14.60 -3.31
CA GLN A 100 8.93 -15.19 -4.48
C GLN A 100 10.01 -15.71 -5.42
N ILE A 101 9.96 -16.99 -5.78
CA ILE A 101 11.01 -17.69 -6.53
C ILE A 101 10.42 -18.31 -7.80
N TRP A 102 10.96 -17.95 -8.96
CA TRP A 102 10.65 -18.57 -10.24
C TRP A 102 11.58 -19.77 -10.50
N PRO A 103 11.20 -20.70 -11.42
CA PRO A 103 9.99 -20.67 -12.25
C PRO A 103 8.71 -21.17 -11.55
N GLU A 104 8.82 -21.89 -10.43
CA GLU A 104 7.66 -22.53 -9.76
C GLU A 104 6.73 -21.53 -9.06
N LYS A 105 7.12 -20.25 -9.01
CA LYS A 105 6.46 -19.19 -8.22
C LYS A 105 6.30 -19.60 -6.75
N LYS A 106 7.32 -20.27 -6.22
CA LYS A 106 7.36 -20.71 -4.82
C LYS A 106 7.48 -19.49 -3.91
N GLN A 107 6.59 -19.41 -2.94
CA GLN A 107 6.63 -18.42 -1.88
C GLN A 107 7.31 -19.00 -0.62
N VAL A 108 8.28 -18.28 -0.06
CA VAL A 108 8.97 -18.66 1.19
C VAL A 108 8.91 -17.50 2.17
N GLN A 109 8.35 -17.71 3.36
CA GLN A 109 8.32 -16.69 4.40
C GLN A 109 9.71 -16.51 5.01
N ILE A 110 10.19 -15.27 5.09
CA ILE A 110 11.51 -14.90 5.61
C ILE A 110 11.41 -14.36 7.03
N THR A 111 10.28 -13.74 7.39
CA THR A 111 10.07 -13.15 8.72
C THR A 111 8.82 -13.71 9.37
N ASN A 112 8.83 -13.79 10.70
CA ASN A 112 7.65 -14.11 11.50
C ASN A 112 7.60 -13.15 12.70
N PHE A 113 7.42 -11.86 12.41
CA PHE A 113 7.37 -10.83 13.45
C PHE A 113 6.07 -10.95 14.25
N PRO A 114 6.11 -10.90 15.59
CA PRO A 114 4.91 -10.83 16.39
C PRO A 114 4.17 -9.51 16.11
N HIS A 115 2.87 -9.49 16.42
CA HIS A 115 2.08 -8.27 16.31
C HIS A 115 2.72 -7.16 17.19
N PRO A 116 3.04 -5.98 16.64
CA PRO A 116 3.80 -4.96 17.36
C PRO A 116 3.01 -4.32 18.51
N TYR A 117 1.67 -4.38 18.46
CA TYR A 117 0.77 -3.82 19.47
C TYR A 117 -0.33 -4.81 19.85
N PRO A 118 -0.04 -5.94 20.53
CA PRO A 118 -1.02 -7.02 20.74
C PRO A 118 -2.34 -6.56 21.37
N GLN A 119 -2.26 -5.56 22.27
CA GLN A 119 -3.43 -4.97 22.93
C GLN A 119 -4.37 -4.22 21.96
N LEU A 120 -3.87 -3.80 20.80
CA LEU A 120 -4.61 -3.07 19.78
C LEU A 120 -4.93 -3.95 18.55
N ALA A 121 -4.62 -5.24 18.58
CA ALA A 121 -4.79 -6.13 17.42
C ALA A 121 -6.24 -6.25 16.95
N SER A 122 -7.21 -6.10 17.87
CA SER A 122 -8.64 -6.13 17.61
C SER A 122 -9.27 -4.73 17.59
N LEU A 123 -8.48 -3.68 17.33
CA LEU A 123 -9.03 -2.35 17.12
C LEU A 123 -10.05 -2.38 15.97
N TYR A 124 -11.09 -1.56 16.08
CA TYR A 124 -12.04 -1.40 14.99
C TYR A 124 -11.49 -0.36 14.01
N LYS A 125 -11.60 -0.63 12.70
CA LYS A 125 -11.19 0.27 11.61
C LYS A 125 -12.25 0.25 10.51
N GLU A 126 -12.77 1.42 10.18
CA GLU A 126 -13.73 1.60 9.10
C GLU A 126 -13.38 2.84 8.27
N MET A 127 -13.57 2.77 6.95
CA MET A 127 -13.59 3.98 6.12
C MET A 127 -15.02 4.51 6.08
N ILE A 128 -15.25 5.66 6.72
CA ILE A 128 -16.55 6.33 6.70
C ILE A 128 -16.62 7.34 5.57
N ARG A 129 -17.84 7.61 5.08
CA ARG A 129 -18.14 8.60 4.04
C ARG A 129 -19.10 9.64 4.59
N TYR A 130 -18.87 10.91 4.28
CA TYR A 130 -19.73 12.01 4.71
C TYR A 130 -19.75 13.11 3.67
N GLN A 131 -20.84 13.86 3.61
CA GLN A 131 -21.02 14.92 2.62
C GLN A 131 -20.83 16.29 3.27
N ARG A 132 -19.96 17.11 2.69
CA ARG A 132 -19.85 18.53 3.05
C ARG A 132 -21.07 19.28 2.53
N LYS A 133 -21.43 20.40 3.18
CA LYS A 133 -22.61 21.21 2.85
C LYS A 133 -22.73 21.62 1.37
N ASP A 134 -21.61 21.74 0.66
CA ASP A 134 -21.51 22.09 -0.76
C ASP A 134 -21.57 20.87 -1.72
N GLY A 135 -21.89 19.68 -1.20
CA GLY A 135 -22.08 18.46 -1.97
C GLY A 135 -20.82 17.60 -2.15
N VAL A 136 -19.64 18.07 -1.73
CA VAL A 136 -18.39 17.31 -1.86
C VAL A 136 -18.45 16.06 -0.99
N GLN A 137 -18.18 14.91 -1.60
CA GLN A 137 -18.08 13.63 -0.91
C GLN A 137 -16.70 13.50 -0.26
N LEU A 138 -16.69 13.29 1.04
CA LEU A 138 -15.50 13.19 1.86
C LEU A 138 -15.39 11.81 2.49
N THR A 139 -14.18 11.45 2.87
CA THR A 139 -13.88 10.19 3.54
C THR A 139 -13.01 10.44 4.77
N ALA A 140 -13.07 9.53 5.73
CA ALA A 140 -12.15 9.47 6.85
C ALA A 140 -12.00 8.02 7.31
N LYS A 141 -10.90 7.69 7.98
CA LYS A 141 -10.75 6.40 8.66
C LYS A 141 -11.13 6.56 10.13
N LEU A 142 -12.22 5.93 10.55
CA LEU A 142 -12.62 5.83 11.95
C LEU A 142 -11.92 4.66 12.62
N TYR A 143 -11.29 4.92 13.76
CA TYR A 143 -10.72 3.91 14.64
C TYR A 143 -11.39 3.98 16.01
N LEU A 144 -11.79 2.82 16.54
CA LEU A 144 -12.34 2.70 17.89
C LEU A 144 -11.47 1.77 18.74
N PRO A 145 -11.37 2.02 20.07
CA PRO A 145 -10.64 1.15 20.97
C PRO A 145 -11.15 -0.29 20.90
N PRO A 146 -10.25 -1.29 21.03
CA PRO A 146 -10.65 -2.70 21.14
C PRO A 146 -11.71 -2.90 22.24
N GLY A 147 -12.79 -3.60 21.89
CA GLY A 147 -13.87 -3.93 22.83
C GLY A 147 -14.87 -2.81 23.14
N TYR A 148 -14.76 -1.64 22.49
CA TYR A 148 -15.73 -0.56 22.65
C TYR A 148 -17.14 -0.99 22.24
N ASP A 149 -18.13 -0.69 23.09
CA ASP A 149 -19.54 -0.95 22.89
C ASP A 149 -20.34 0.35 23.12
N GLN A 150 -20.84 0.95 22.05
CA GLN A 150 -21.58 2.21 22.11
C GLN A 150 -22.77 2.18 23.07
N SER A 151 -23.43 1.02 23.23
CA SER A 151 -24.61 0.89 24.09
C SER A 151 -24.28 0.92 25.58
N LYS A 152 -23.04 0.53 25.95
CA LYS A 152 -22.56 0.46 27.33
C LYS A 152 -21.67 1.64 27.71
N ASP A 153 -20.79 2.01 26.79
CA ASP A 153 -19.70 2.96 27.05
C ASP A 153 -20.08 4.40 26.70
N GLY A 154 -21.13 4.59 25.88
CA GLY A 154 -21.55 5.92 25.44
C GLY A 154 -20.54 6.59 24.50
N PRO A 155 -20.60 7.92 24.31
CA PRO A 155 -19.72 8.63 23.39
C PRO A 155 -18.27 8.68 23.90
N LEU A 156 -17.31 8.50 22.98
CA LEU A 156 -15.88 8.65 23.26
C LEU A 156 -15.38 10.07 22.95
N PRO A 157 -14.38 10.58 23.69
CA PRO A 157 -13.60 11.72 23.21
C PRO A 157 -12.96 11.35 21.86
N CYS A 158 -13.08 12.26 20.88
CA CYS A 158 -12.61 12.02 19.52
C CYS A 158 -11.41 12.93 19.18
N LEU A 159 -10.31 12.32 18.74
CA LEU A 159 -9.16 13.02 18.19
C LEU A 159 -9.25 13.01 16.66
N VAL A 160 -9.35 14.20 16.07
CA VAL A 160 -9.32 14.37 14.61
C VAL A 160 -7.88 14.61 14.18
N TRP A 161 -7.30 13.67 13.45
CA TRP A 161 -5.94 13.75 12.94
C TRP A 161 -5.96 14.00 11.43
N SER A 162 -5.82 15.26 11.05
CA SER A 162 -5.85 15.71 9.66
C SER A 162 -4.55 16.37 9.26
N TYR A 163 -4.13 16.11 8.02
CA TYR A 163 -3.17 16.96 7.31
C TYR A 163 -3.86 17.44 6.03
N PRO A 164 -3.92 18.75 5.76
CA PRO A 164 -4.65 19.27 4.61
C PRO A 164 -4.03 18.76 3.32
N GLY A 165 -4.89 18.38 2.38
CA GLY A 165 -4.52 18.07 1.00
C GLY A 165 -5.16 19.09 0.08
N GLU A 166 -4.38 19.64 -0.84
CA GLU A 166 -4.85 20.55 -1.87
C GLU A 166 -5.28 19.78 -3.11
N PHE A 167 -6.45 20.10 -3.65
CA PHE A 167 -6.98 19.45 -4.84
C PHE A 167 -7.55 20.49 -5.81
N LYS A 168 -7.23 20.34 -7.09
CA LYS A 168 -7.76 21.19 -8.17
C LYS A 168 -9.17 20.80 -8.61
N SER A 169 -9.72 19.70 -8.11
CA SER A 169 -11.09 19.27 -8.43
C SER A 169 -11.71 18.43 -7.31
N LYS A 170 -13.04 18.45 -7.24
CA LYS A 170 -13.85 17.60 -6.35
C LYS A 170 -13.60 16.11 -6.60
N ASP A 171 -13.44 15.72 -7.86
CA ASP A 171 -13.16 14.33 -8.23
C ASP A 171 -11.81 13.86 -7.68
N ALA A 172 -10.77 14.70 -7.76
CA ALA A 172 -9.46 14.38 -7.21
C ALA A 172 -9.49 14.28 -5.67
N ALA A 173 -10.29 15.12 -5.00
CA ALA A 173 -10.47 15.08 -3.56
C ALA A 173 -11.24 13.83 -3.07
N GLY A 174 -12.08 13.23 -3.94
CA GLY A 174 -12.87 12.05 -3.64
C GLY A 174 -12.15 10.71 -3.86
N GLN A 175 -10.94 10.71 -4.44
CA GLN A 175 -10.21 9.48 -4.75
C GLN A 175 -9.73 8.77 -3.47
N VAL A 176 -10.03 7.48 -3.39
CA VAL A 176 -9.47 6.61 -2.34
C VAL A 176 -8.00 6.37 -2.65
N ARG A 177 -7.11 6.74 -1.72
CA ARG A 177 -5.67 6.44 -1.79
C ARG A 177 -5.33 5.27 -0.89
N GLY A 178 -4.45 4.39 -1.37
CA GLY A 178 -3.92 3.25 -0.62
C GLY A 178 -4.66 1.94 -0.88
N SER A 179 -4.40 0.92 -0.06
CA SER A 179 -5.12 -0.35 -0.10
C SER A 179 -6.07 -0.46 1.10
N PRO A 180 -7.29 -1.00 0.94
CA PRO A 180 -8.14 -1.32 2.08
C PRO A 180 -7.48 -2.35 3.00
N ASN A 181 -6.54 -3.16 2.50
CA ASN A 181 -5.89 -4.24 3.22
C ASN A 181 -4.58 -3.83 3.92
N GLU A 182 -4.24 -2.54 3.91
CA GLU A 182 -3.02 -2.04 4.55
C GLU A 182 -3.11 -2.12 6.09
N PHE A 183 -2.03 -2.62 6.71
CA PHE A 183 -1.90 -2.71 8.16
C PHE A 183 -1.75 -1.32 8.76
N SER A 184 -2.37 -1.07 9.90
CA SER A 184 -2.25 0.24 10.56
C SER A 184 -0.99 0.27 11.43
N GLY A 185 0.15 0.59 10.81
CA GLY A 185 1.40 0.82 11.54
C GLY A 185 1.22 1.94 12.56
N ILE A 186 1.52 1.66 13.83
CA ILE A 186 1.41 2.66 14.90
C ILE A 186 2.73 3.42 14.99
N GLY A 187 3.67 3.18 15.88
CA GLY A 187 4.88 4.02 15.95
C GLY A 187 4.67 5.28 16.79
N ALA A 188 5.79 5.88 17.22
CA ALA A 188 5.85 6.69 18.44
C ALA A 188 5.03 7.99 18.40
N THR A 189 4.77 8.53 17.20
CA THR A 189 4.02 9.78 17.01
C THR A 189 2.61 9.56 16.46
N SER A 190 2.17 8.30 16.36
CA SER A 190 0.88 7.98 15.76
C SER A 190 -0.28 8.38 16.67
N PRO A 191 -1.34 9.02 16.13
CA PRO A 191 -2.54 9.34 16.89
C PRO A 191 -3.25 8.07 17.40
N LEU A 192 -3.00 6.91 16.77
CA LEU A 192 -3.61 5.63 17.16
C LEU A 192 -3.18 5.17 18.56
N LEU A 193 -2.09 5.71 19.13
CA LEU A 193 -1.70 5.44 20.52
C LEU A 193 -2.78 5.88 21.52
N TRP A 194 -3.61 6.87 21.17
CA TRP A 194 -4.70 7.35 22.03
C TRP A 194 -5.88 6.37 22.12
N LEU A 195 -5.96 5.36 21.23
CA LEU A 195 -6.93 4.25 21.36
C LEU A 195 -6.74 3.52 22.70
N ALA A 196 -5.50 3.34 23.14
CA ALA A 196 -5.18 2.73 24.44
C ALA A 196 -5.60 3.61 25.63
N ARG A 197 -6.00 4.86 25.39
CA ARG A 197 -6.52 5.80 26.39
C ARG A 197 -8.03 6.03 26.25
N GLY A 198 -8.73 5.25 25.42
CA GLY A 198 -10.18 5.34 25.25
C GLY A 198 -10.65 6.44 24.30
N PHE A 199 -9.78 6.94 23.42
CA PHE A 199 -10.19 7.92 22.39
C PHE A 199 -10.68 7.20 21.14
N ALA A 200 -11.69 7.75 20.48
CA ALA A 200 -11.93 7.50 19.07
C ALA A 200 -10.95 8.33 18.23
N ILE A 201 -10.46 7.80 17.11
CA ILE A 201 -9.58 8.53 16.19
C ILE A 201 -10.24 8.65 14.84
N LEU A 202 -10.39 9.88 14.36
CA LEU A 202 -10.77 10.17 12.98
C LEU A 202 -9.53 10.58 12.21
N SER A 203 -8.97 9.64 11.43
CA SER A 203 -7.69 9.81 10.75
C SER A 203 -7.85 10.13 9.28
N GLY A 204 -7.06 11.10 8.82
CA GLY A 204 -7.02 11.56 7.44
C GLY A 204 -8.39 11.94 6.89
N PRO A 205 -9.25 12.69 7.62
CA PRO A 205 -10.45 13.21 7.02
C PRO A 205 -10.07 14.05 5.81
N THR A 206 -10.67 13.79 4.66
CA THR A 206 -10.48 14.66 3.51
C THR A 206 -11.17 15.99 3.85
N ILE A 207 -10.37 17.03 4.07
CA ILE A 207 -10.83 18.40 4.28
C ILE A 207 -10.24 19.22 3.13
N PRO A 208 -10.70 19.00 1.89
CA PRO A 208 -10.06 19.60 0.74
C PRO A 208 -10.33 21.09 0.71
N ILE A 209 -9.27 21.86 0.50
CA ILE A 209 -9.36 23.22 0.00
C ILE A 209 -9.56 23.08 -1.51
N VAL A 210 -10.71 23.55 -2.00
CA VAL A 210 -11.09 23.40 -3.41
C VAL A 210 -11.11 24.80 -4.03
N GLY A 211 -10.08 25.11 -4.83
CA GLY A 211 -10.11 26.21 -5.78
C GLY A 211 -10.68 25.72 -7.11
N GLU A 212 -11.90 26.12 -7.46
CA GLU A 212 -12.49 25.81 -8.77
C GLU A 212 -12.26 26.97 -9.74
N GLY A 213 -11.80 26.67 -10.96
CA GLY A 213 -11.55 27.67 -12.00
C GLY A 213 -10.27 28.49 -11.77
N ASP A 214 -10.37 29.81 -11.92
CA ASP A 214 -9.26 30.75 -11.74
C ASP A 214 -9.07 31.20 -10.28
N VAL A 215 -9.82 30.62 -9.34
CA VAL A 215 -9.75 30.96 -7.92
C VAL A 215 -8.66 30.11 -7.27
N GLU A 216 -7.62 30.75 -6.75
CA GLU A 216 -6.58 30.07 -5.97
C GLU A 216 -7.18 29.42 -4.72
N ALA A 217 -6.68 28.24 -4.38
CA ALA A 217 -6.95 27.63 -3.09
C ALA A 217 -6.45 28.60 -2.00
N ASN A 218 -7.33 28.95 -1.07
CA ASN A 218 -6.98 29.84 0.04
C ASN A 218 -6.22 29.05 1.12
N ASP A 219 -4.96 29.41 1.34
CA ASP A 219 -4.26 29.21 2.63
C ASP A 219 -4.69 30.35 3.60
#